data_AF-V8D5Y0-F1
#
_entry.id   AF-V8D5Y0-F1
#
_cell.length_a   1.000
_cell.length_b   1.000
_cell.length_c   1.000
_cell.angle_alpha   90.00
_cell.angle_beta   90.00
_cell.angle_gamma   90.00
#
_symmetry.space_group_name_H-M   'P 1'
#
loop_
_entity.id
_entity.type
_entity.pdbx_description
1 polymer ?
#
loop_
_entity_poly.entity_id
_entity_poly.type
_entity_poly.pdbx_seq_one_letter_code
_entity_poly.pdbx_strand_id
1 'polypeptide(L)'
;MVSVLGRSRRLVRTSARLPQVSTPLSIADYPSAGGHIFALVHAEQTAHYTVLLNCEGSLAQWANLFGHRAISMGPDAPDVVGLSAVCESAPASVDGRRQWLLAEGHHYLDPETDIAVRAHVSVTFAAVADDTRKEPQEMGVEVGARLPALIGSLLGTGLAVTPMGTGDVLDLVCAAYNEITDTDGVSWPEIGPVESHRVRTLLCHDDFVSSSWLISPHVLDAEVLQTLIAPAALVPRKRVTVTYRSTRLSPEIDPDDPSALLHTPHLERFGGIITATEPFGRTPTIEPVTDGLPLYGRLGLRKGYDRHAELFAAGVGIGVLLPEHSDITDEPTRHRHRRAAD
;
A
#
# COMPACT_ATOMS: atom_id res chain seq x y z
N MET A 1 10.30 -44.60 -11.53
CA MET A 1 10.57 -43.36 -12.29
C MET A 1 9.23 -42.87 -12.84
N VAL A 2 8.37 -42.35 -11.96
CA VAL A 2 7.00 -41.95 -12.30
C VAL A 2 6.95 -40.42 -12.30
N SER A 3 6.63 -39.88 -13.48
CA SER A 3 6.46 -38.47 -13.76
C SER A 3 5.36 -37.87 -12.88
N VAL A 4 5.74 -36.93 -12.00
CA VAL A 4 4.83 -36.04 -11.29
C VAL A 4 4.62 -34.82 -12.20
N LEU A 5 3.85 -35.00 -13.26
CA LEU A 5 3.25 -33.89 -13.98
C LEU A 5 2.18 -33.30 -13.06
N GLY A 6 2.57 -32.24 -12.36
CA GLY A 6 1.70 -31.44 -11.51
C GLY A 6 0.46 -31.03 -12.30
N ARG A 7 -0.71 -31.38 -11.78
CA ARG A 7 -1.98 -30.85 -12.25
C ARG A 7 -1.88 -29.32 -12.19
N SER A 8 -1.90 -28.67 -13.36
CA SER A 8 -2.04 -27.23 -13.48
C SER A 8 -3.32 -26.84 -12.73
N ARG A 9 -3.17 -26.28 -11.53
CA ARG A 9 -4.26 -25.60 -10.83
C ARG A 9 -4.63 -24.44 -11.74
N ARG A 10 -5.82 -24.53 -12.35
CA ARG A 10 -6.38 -23.47 -13.18
C ARG A 10 -6.36 -22.19 -12.35
N LEU A 11 -5.57 -21.20 -12.75
CA LEU A 11 -5.47 -19.91 -12.06
C LEU A 11 -6.86 -19.27 -12.09
N VAL A 12 -7.53 -19.23 -10.94
CA VAL A 12 -8.85 -18.61 -10.82
C VAL A 12 -8.63 -17.13 -10.57
N ARG A 13 -8.88 -16.33 -11.61
CA ARG A 13 -8.85 -14.88 -11.53
C ARG A 13 -10.18 -14.38 -10.96
N THR A 14 -10.11 -13.51 -9.98
CA THR A 14 -11.26 -12.86 -9.34
C THR A 14 -11.03 -11.36 -9.28
N SER A 15 -12.08 -10.54 -9.21
CA SER A 15 -12.00 -9.08 -9.26
C SER A 15 -12.77 -8.41 -8.12
N ALA A 16 -12.21 -7.34 -7.57
CA ALA A 16 -12.77 -6.53 -6.49
C ALA A 16 -12.77 -5.04 -6.86
N ARG A 17 -13.62 -4.25 -6.20
CA ARG A 17 -13.58 -2.78 -6.26
C ARG A 17 -13.41 -2.23 -4.84
N LEU A 18 -12.41 -1.38 -4.67
CA LEU A 18 -12.22 -0.65 -3.43
C LEU A 18 -12.95 0.70 -3.48
N PRO A 19 -13.32 1.28 -2.32
CA PRO A 19 -13.95 2.59 -2.25
C PRO A 19 -13.14 3.67 -2.98
N GLN A 20 -13.78 4.40 -3.91
CA GLN A 20 -13.19 5.48 -4.73
C GLN A 20 -11.97 5.08 -5.58
N VAL A 21 -11.74 3.79 -5.80
CA VAL A 21 -10.78 3.30 -6.80
C VAL A 21 -11.55 3.05 -8.10
N SER A 22 -11.21 3.80 -9.16
CA SER A 22 -11.92 3.75 -10.44
C SER A 22 -11.79 2.39 -11.14
N THR A 23 -10.65 1.75 -10.93
CA THR A 23 -10.24 0.52 -11.62
C THR A 23 -10.54 -0.73 -10.78
N PRO A 24 -11.29 -1.72 -11.30
CA PRO A 24 -11.35 -3.04 -10.70
C PRO A 24 -9.95 -3.65 -10.55
N LEU A 25 -9.68 -4.23 -9.40
CA LEU A 25 -8.45 -4.96 -9.12
C LEU A 25 -8.73 -6.44 -9.21
N SER A 26 -7.95 -7.16 -10.01
CA SER A 26 -8.00 -8.62 -10.06
C SER A 26 -6.71 -9.23 -9.55
N ILE A 27 -6.74 -10.48 -9.09
CA ILE A 27 -5.54 -11.15 -8.55
C ILE A 27 -5.43 -12.57 -9.11
N ALA A 28 -4.19 -13.03 -9.29
CA ALA A 28 -3.85 -14.42 -9.58
C ALA A 28 -2.42 -14.74 -9.13
N ASP A 29 -2.17 -16.00 -8.77
CA ASP A 29 -0.85 -16.49 -8.40
C ASP A 29 -0.03 -16.94 -9.62
N TYR A 30 1.28 -16.74 -9.56
CA TYR A 30 2.22 -17.17 -10.59
C TYR A 30 3.50 -17.73 -9.96
N PRO A 31 4.17 -18.69 -10.62
CA PRO A 31 5.48 -19.15 -10.20
C PRO A 31 6.56 -18.16 -10.63
N SER A 32 7.56 -17.96 -9.79
CA SER A 32 8.79 -17.23 -10.14
C SER A 32 9.93 -18.18 -10.51
N ALA A 33 10.92 -17.67 -11.25
CA ALA A 33 12.14 -18.42 -11.56
C ALA A 33 12.96 -18.78 -10.29
N GLY A 34 12.75 -18.06 -9.19
CA GLY A 34 13.35 -18.33 -7.88
C GLY A 34 12.62 -19.39 -7.04
N GLY A 35 11.55 -20.01 -7.56
CA GLY A 35 10.79 -21.05 -6.86
C GLY A 35 9.72 -20.54 -5.88
N HIS A 36 9.53 -19.23 -5.78
CA HIS A 36 8.41 -18.64 -5.03
C HIS A 36 7.12 -18.69 -5.83
N ILE A 37 5.99 -18.75 -5.12
CA ILE A 37 4.68 -18.36 -5.66
C ILE A 37 4.45 -16.91 -5.26
N PHE A 38 3.97 -16.08 -6.19
CA PHE A 38 3.63 -14.69 -5.93
C PHE A 38 2.30 -14.34 -6.55
N ALA A 39 1.54 -13.46 -5.90
CA ALA A 39 0.34 -12.87 -6.45
C ALA A 39 0.67 -11.67 -7.34
N LEU A 40 -0.09 -11.55 -8.42
CA LEU A 40 -0.05 -10.40 -9.31
C LEU A 40 -1.42 -9.72 -9.30
N VAL A 41 -1.47 -8.52 -8.72
CA VAL A 41 -2.67 -7.66 -8.73
C VAL A 41 -2.70 -6.89 -10.04
N HIS A 42 -3.76 -7.03 -10.81
CA HIS A 42 -3.95 -6.37 -12.10
C HIS A 42 -5.10 -5.35 -12.03
N ALA A 43 -4.76 -4.09 -12.26
CA ALA A 43 -5.67 -2.97 -12.46
C ALA A 43 -5.96 -2.80 -13.96
N GLU A 44 -7.07 -3.38 -14.42
CA GLU A 44 -7.37 -3.56 -15.86
C GLU A 44 -7.38 -2.27 -16.67
N GLN A 45 -8.03 -1.23 -16.15
CA GLN A 45 -8.25 0.01 -16.90
C GLN A 45 -6.95 0.77 -17.19
N THR A 46 -5.95 0.65 -16.32
CA THR A 46 -4.64 1.30 -16.51
C THR A 46 -3.57 0.31 -16.96
N ALA A 47 -3.91 -0.96 -17.16
CA ALA A 47 -2.97 -2.03 -17.45
C ALA A 47 -1.75 -2.06 -16.51
N HIS A 48 -2.00 -1.81 -15.22
CA HIS A 48 -0.97 -1.85 -14.19
C HIS A 48 -0.99 -3.20 -13.46
N TYR A 49 0.18 -3.80 -13.30
CA TYR A 49 0.38 -5.08 -12.64
C TYR A 49 1.27 -4.88 -11.43
N THR A 50 0.87 -5.38 -10.26
CA THR A 50 1.56 -5.12 -9.00
C THR A 50 1.87 -6.42 -8.28
N VAL A 51 3.13 -6.60 -7.92
CA VAL A 51 3.58 -7.64 -6.99
C VAL A 51 3.73 -7.02 -5.60
N LEU A 52 3.35 -7.77 -4.56
CA LEU A 52 3.57 -7.40 -3.17
C LEU A 52 4.64 -8.31 -2.56
N LEU A 53 5.51 -7.70 -1.76
CA LEU A 53 6.64 -8.35 -1.11
C LEU A 53 6.59 -8.03 0.38
N ASN A 54 6.51 -9.06 1.21
CA ASN A 54 6.63 -8.91 2.65
C ASN A 54 8.05 -8.48 2.99
N CYS A 55 8.20 -7.51 3.90
CA CYS A 55 9.49 -7.02 4.33
C CYS A 55 9.84 -7.61 5.70
N GLU A 56 10.98 -8.26 5.77
CA GLU A 56 11.55 -8.74 7.03
C GLU A 56 12.55 -7.71 7.58
N GLY A 57 12.90 -7.84 8.86
CA GLY A 57 13.90 -7.01 9.52
C GLY A 57 13.32 -5.99 10.50
N SER A 58 14.22 -5.13 10.98
CA SER A 58 13.90 -4.11 11.99
C SER A 58 13.30 -2.85 11.38
N LEU A 59 12.55 -2.10 12.20
CA LEU A 59 12.05 -0.75 11.87
C LEU A 59 13.15 0.18 11.32
N ALA A 60 14.36 0.09 11.85
CA ALA A 60 15.49 0.90 11.39
C ALA A 60 15.90 0.57 9.95
N GLN A 61 15.89 -0.72 9.57
CA GLN A 61 16.15 -1.15 8.19
C GLN A 61 15.05 -0.65 7.25
N TRP A 62 13.80 -0.69 7.69
CA TRP A 62 12.68 -0.18 6.91
C TRP A 62 12.80 1.33 6.70
N ALA A 63 13.04 2.10 7.77
CA ALA A 63 13.25 3.55 7.71
C ALA A 63 14.33 3.95 6.70
N ASN A 64 15.38 3.13 6.56
CA ASN A 64 16.42 3.35 5.57
C ASN A 64 15.88 3.27 4.12
N LEU A 65 15.04 2.27 3.80
CA LEU A 65 14.37 2.22 2.49
C LEU A 65 13.49 3.44 2.26
N PHE A 66 12.63 3.77 3.22
CA PHE A 66 11.77 4.95 3.15
C PHE A 66 12.60 6.23 2.94
N GLY A 67 13.81 6.26 3.50
CA GLY A 67 14.76 7.37 3.45
C GLY A 67 15.47 7.59 2.12
N HIS A 68 15.44 6.62 1.20
CA HIS A 68 16.00 6.82 -0.15
C HIS A 68 15.19 7.87 -0.92
N ARG A 69 15.87 8.78 -1.61
CA ARG A 69 15.21 9.77 -2.50
C ARG A 69 14.95 9.19 -3.88
N ALA A 70 15.82 8.29 -4.32
CA ALA A 70 15.75 7.60 -5.59
C ALA A 70 16.09 6.12 -5.40
N ILE A 71 15.37 5.25 -6.10
CA ILE A 71 15.59 3.80 -6.13
C ILE A 71 15.87 3.41 -7.57
N SER A 72 17.03 2.79 -7.81
CA SER A 72 17.34 2.19 -9.10
C SER A 72 16.76 0.79 -9.17
N MET A 73 15.96 0.51 -10.20
CA MET A 73 15.39 -0.82 -10.47
C MET A 73 16.26 -1.64 -11.43
N GLY A 74 17.41 -1.10 -11.84
CA GLY A 74 18.27 -1.68 -12.87
C GLY A 74 17.76 -1.45 -14.30
N PRO A 75 18.58 -1.77 -15.31
CA PRO A 75 18.26 -1.54 -16.73
C PRO A 75 17.13 -2.45 -17.26
N ASP A 76 16.87 -3.59 -16.61
CA ASP A 76 15.88 -4.60 -17.07
C ASP A 76 14.46 -4.37 -16.50
N ALA A 77 14.21 -3.19 -15.92
CA ALA A 77 12.94 -2.81 -15.31
C ALA A 77 12.36 -1.46 -15.84
N PRO A 78 12.42 -1.17 -17.17
CA PRO A 78 11.98 0.12 -17.72
C PRO A 78 10.46 0.34 -17.61
N ASP A 79 9.71 -0.73 -17.44
CA ASP A 79 8.25 -0.80 -17.30
C ASP A 79 7.77 -0.61 -15.86
N VAL A 80 8.68 -0.54 -14.87
CA VAL A 80 8.30 -0.19 -13.50
C VAL A 80 7.86 1.26 -13.45
N VAL A 81 6.60 1.49 -13.04
CA VAL A 81 6.00 2.82 -12.94
C VAL A 81 5.98 3.37 -11.53
N GLY A 82 6.05 2.50 -10.53
CA GLY A 82 6.09 2.92 -9.14
C GLY A 82 6.39 1.82 -8.15
N LEU A 83 6.74 2.26 -6.94
CA LEU A 83 6.96 1.41 -5.78
C LEU A 83 6.28 2.06 -4.59
N SER A 84 5.54 1.30 -3.78
CA SER A 84 5.00 1.79 -2.51
C SER A 84 5.62 0.99 -1.36
N ALA A 85 6.38 1.66 -0.51
CA ALA A 85 6.83 1.10 0.75
C ALA A 85 5.77 1.41 1.80
N VAL A 86 5.34 0.42 2.57
CA VAL A 86 4.25 0.54 3.55
C VAL A 86 4.71 -0.02 4.89
N CYS A 87 4.37 0.69 5.95
CA CYS A 87 4.61 0.30 7.33
C CYS A 87 3.33 0.53 8.13
N GLU A 88 2.77 -0.52 8.73
CA GLU A 88 1.57 -0.44 9.57
C GLU A 88 1.86 -0.91 10.98
N SER A 89 1.57 -0.06 11.97
CA SER A 89 1.48 -0.47 13.36
C SER A 89 0.05 -0.86 13.70
N ALA A 90 -0.13 -1.89 14.53
CA ALA A 90 -1.43 -2.29 15.06
C ALA A 90 -1.24 -3.12 16.35
N PRO A 91 -2.26 -3.23 17.23
CA PRO A 91 -2.16 -4.10 18.39
C PRO A 91 -1.88 -5.57 17.98
N ALA A 92 -0.82 -6.14 18.53
CA ALA A 92 -0.23 -7.41 18.10
C ALA A 92 -1.10 -8.62 18.52
N SER A 93 -1.53 -8.62 19.77
CA SER A 93 -2.26 -9.72 20.39
C SER A 93 -3.77 -9.52 20.31
N VAL A 94 -4.51 -10.62 20.48
CA VAL A 94 -5.98 -10.57 20.59
C VAL A 94 -6.39 -9.68 21.77
N ASP A 95 -5.67 -9.79 22.90
CA ASP A 95 -5.99 -9.01 24.10
C ASP A 95 -5.64 -7.53 23.94
N GLY A 96 -4.52 -7.20 23.28
CA GLY A 96 -4.19 -5.83 22.93
C GLY A 96 -5.22 -5.21 21.97
N ARG A 97 -5.72 -5.98 21.00
CA ARG A 97 -6.84 -5.53 20.13
C ARG A 97 -8.12 -5.30 20.93
N ARG A 98 -8.50 -6.23 21.81
CA ARG A 98 -9.66 -6.07 22.70
C ARG A 98 -9.54 -4.84 23.58
N GLN A 99 -8.37 -4.59 24.15
CA GLN A 99 -8.10 -3.39 24.94
C GLN A 99 -8.24 -2.14 24.07
N TRP A 100 -7.62 -2.10 22.89
CA TRP A 100 -7.75 -0.97 21.97
C TRP A 100 -9.20 -0.66 21.60
N LEU A 101 -10.07 -1.66 21.44
CA LEU A 101 -11.48 -1.45 21.12
C LEU A 101 -12.27 -0.76 22.24
N LEU A 102 -11.77 -0.74 23.47
CA LEU A 102 -12.38 0.02 24.57
C LEU A 102 -12.17 1.53 24.38
N ALA A 103 -13.12 2.34 24.88
CA ALA A 103 -13.14 3.80 24.70
C ALA A 103 -11.83 4.50 25.10
N GLU A 104 -11.17 4.05 26.16
CA GLU A 104 -9.89 4.60 26.65
C GLU A 104 -8.76 3.57 26.65
N GLY A 105 -8.98 2.40 26.02
CA GLY A 105 -8.12 1.25 26.29
C GLY A 105 -6.73 1.31 25.66
N HIS A 106 -6.50 2.25 24.75
CA HIS A 106 -5.20 2.51 24.16
C HIS A 106 -4.16 3.02 25.19
N HIS A 107 -4.60 3.61 26.31
CA HIS A 107 -3.72 4.02 27.42
C HIS A 107 -3.05 2.84 28.15
N TYR A 108 -3.56 1.63 27.97
CA TYR A 108 -3.02 0.42 28.59
C TYR A 108 -2.06 -0.35 27.69
N LEU A 109 -1.91 0.07 26.43
CA LEU A 109 -1.00 -0.57 25.50
C LEU A 109 0.41 -0.01 25.69
N ASP A 110 1.36 -0.90 25.92
CA ASP A 110 2.77 -0.57 25.82
C ASP A 110 3.19 -0.54 24.33
N PRO A 111 3.73 0.58 23.80
CA PRO A 111 4.15 0.66 22.41
C PRO A 111 5.18 -0.38 21.99
N GLU A 112 6.05 -0.82 22.90
CA GLU A 112 7.14 -1.74 22.59
C GLU A 112 6.68 -3.20 22.58
N THR A 113 5.72 -3.57 23.42
CA THR A 113 5.30 -4.99 23.58
C THR A 113 3.94 -5.30 23.00
N ASP A 114 2.99 -4.36 23.02
CA ASP A 114 1.60 -4.61 22.63
C ASP A 114 1.29 -4.19 21.19
N ILE A 115 2.14 -3.37 20.57
CA ILE A 115 1.96 -2.87 19.21
C ILE A 115 2.99 -3.50 18.28
N ALA A 116 2.53 -4.33 17.35
CA ALA A 116 3.36 -4.88 16.29
C ALA A 116 3.46 -3.89 15.14
N VAL A 117 4.60 -3.89 14.46
CA VAL A 117 4.75 -3.20 13.18
C VAL A 117 5.03 -4.22 12.09
N ARG A 118 4.34 -4.08 10.98
CA ARG A 118 4.51 -4.89 9.77
C ARG A 118 4.86 -3.97 8.62
N ALA A 119 5.66 -4.47 7.68
CA ALA A 119 6.00 -3.72 6.49
C ALA A 119 5.95 -4.60 5.24
N HIS A 120 5.60 -3.96 4.14
CA HIS A 120 5.62 -4.56 2.82
C HIS A 120 5.98 -3.50 1.78
N VAL A 121 6.47 -3.98 0.64
CA VAL A 121 6.72 -3.16 -0.53
C VAL A 121 5.90 -3.72 -1.68
N SER A 122 5.28 -2.83 -2.45
CA SER A 122 4.69 -3.19 -3.73
C SER A 122 5.44 -2.55 -4.87
N VAL A 123 5.59 -3.31 -5.96
CA VAL A 123 6.23 -2.84 -7.20
C VAL A 123 5.21 -2.97 -8.32
N THR A 124 4.93 -1.84 -8.97
CA THR A 124 3.93 -1.76 -10.03
C THR A 124 4.61 -1.58 -11.38
N PHE A 125 4.25 -2.44 -12.32
CA PHE A 125 4.67 -2.47 -13.71
C PHE A 125 3.52 -1.99 -14.61
N ALA A 126 3.83 -1.30 -15.69
CA ALA A 126 2.89 -1.04 -16.76
C ALA A 126 3.03 -2.10 -17.86
N ALA A 127 1.92 -2.67 -18.33
CA ALA A 127 1.96 -3.52 -19.51
C ALA A 127 2.17 -2.65 -20.77
N VAL A 128 3.38 -2.76 -21.34
CA VAL A 128 3.80 -1.99 -22.52
C VAL A 128 3.42 -2.68 -23.83
N ALA A 129 3.46 -4.01 -23.87
CA ALA A 129 3.13 -4.80 -25.05
C ALA A 129 1.63 -5.14 -25.11
N ASP A 130 1.10 -5.35 -26.31
CA ASP A 130 -0.32 -5.66 -26.50
C ASP A 130 -0.72 -7.01 -25.90
N ASP A 131 0.16 -8.00 -26.00
CA ASP A 131 -0.11 -9.35 -25.45
C ASP A 131 -0.17 -9.30 -23.93
N THR A 132 0.76 -8.58 -23.29
CA THR A 132 0.78 -8.42 -21.83
C THR A 132 -0.38 -7.59 -21.29
N ARG A 133 -0.97 -6.68 -22.08
CA ARG A 133 -2.22 -5.98 -21.72
C ARG A 133 -3.44 -6.88 -21.77
N LYS A 134 -3.48 -7.82 -22.72
CA LYS A 134 -4.65 -8.68 -22.98
C LYS A 134 -4.60 -9.96 -22.14
N GLU A 135 -3.41 -10.50 -21.93
CA GLU A 135 -3.16 -11.80 -21.31
C GLU A 135 -2.31 -11.61 -20.03
N PRO A 136 -2.95 -11.48 -18.86
CA PRO A 136 -2.26 -11.38 -17.57
C PRO A 136 -1.24 -12.49 -17.30
N GLN A 137 -1.42 -13.66 -17.92
CA GLN A 137 -0.51 -14.79 -17.81
C GLN A 137 0.87 -14.48 -18.36
N GLU A 138 0.96 -13.76 -19.48
CA GLU A 138 2.25 -13.34 -20.06
C GLU A 138 2.97 -12.38 -19.11
N MET A 139 2.25 -11.43 -18.50
CA MET A 139 2.82 -10.58 -17.44
C MET A 139 3.28 -11.39 -16.23
N GLY A 140 2.53 -12.42 -15.83
CA GLY A 140 2.93 -13.33 -14.76
C GLY A 140 4.26 -14.04 -15.05
N VAL A 141 4.45 -14.51 -16.28
CA VAL A 141 5.72 -15.15 -16.70
C VAL A 141 6.86 -14.14 -16.72
N GLU A 142 6.63 -12.95 -17.28
CA GLU A 142 7.64 -11.91 -17.40
C GLU A 142 8.09 -11.35 -16.04
N VAL A 143 7.14 -11.03 -15.16
CA VAL A 143 7.42 -10.59 -13.79
C VAL A 143 8.07 -11.73 -13.01
N GLY A 144 7.60 -12.97 -13.16
CA GLY A 144 8.15 -14.15 -12.49
C GLY A 144 9.61 -14.42 -12.85
N ALA A 145 10.02 -14.13 -14.08
CA ALA A 145 11.42 -14.23 -14.52
C ALA A 145 12.31 -13.14 -13.89
N ARG A 146 11.78 -11.92 -13.72
CA ARG A 146 12.50 -10.75 -13.20
C ARG A 146 12.52 -10.67 -11.66
N LEU A 147 11.60 -11.35 -10.99
CA LEU A 147 11.41 -11.30 -9.54
C LEU A 147 12.69 -11.59 -8.73
N PRO A 148 13.55 -12.58 -9.07
CA PRO A 148 14.80 -12.80 -8.34
C PRO A 148 15.76 -11.61 -8.38
N ALA A 149 15.87 -10.92 -9.53
CA ALA A 149 16.71 -9.74 -9.67
C ALA A 149 16.16 -8.55 -8.87
N LEU A 150 14.82 -8.40 -8.85
CA LEU A 150 14.14 -7.42 -8.00
C LEU A 150 14.41 -7.65 -6.51
N ILE A 151 14.24 -8.89 -6.04
CA ILE A 151 14.53 -9.28 -4.65
C ILE A 151 16.01 -9.01 -4.33
N GLY A 152 16.93 -9.38 -5.23
CA GLY A 152 18.36 -9.10 -5.06
C GLY A 152 18.68 -7.60 -4.95
N SER A 153 17.99 -6.77 -5.74
CA SER A 153 18.15 -5.30 -5.72
C SER A 153 17.68 -4.72 -4.38
N LEU A 154 16.52 -5.14 -3.87
CA LEU A 154 16.00 -4.72 -2.57
C LEU A 154 16.88 -5.23 -1.41
N LEU A 155 17.38 -6.46 -1.50
CA LEU A 155 18.34 -7.00 -0.53
C LEU A 155 19.63 -6.19 -0.49
N GLY A 156 20.12 -5.73 -1.65
CA GLY A 156 21.26 -4.81 -1.75
C GLY A 156 21.05 -3.48 -1.01
N THR A 157 19.79 -3.05 -0.82
CA THR A 157 19.43 -1.87 0.00
C THR A 157 19.29 -2.18 1.50
N GLY A 158 19.52 -3.43 1.90
CA GLY A 158 19.41 -3.90 3.29
C GLY A 158 18.03 -4.44 3.67
N LEU A 159 17.15 -4.66 2.68
CA LEU A 159 15.81 -5.21 2.89
C LEU A 159 15.68 -6.64 2.39
N ALA A 160 15.58 -7.57 3.33
CA ALA A 160 15.14 -8.91 3.03
C ALA A 160 13.63 -8.88 2.73
N VAL A 161 13.25 -9.39 1.56
CA VAL A 161 11.86 -9.42 1.12
C VAL A 161 11.47 -10.79 0.59
N THR A 162 10.20 -11.16 0.80
CA THR A 162 9.62 -12.42 0.32
C THR A 162 8.33 -12.15 -0.45
N PRO A 163 8.12 -12.77 -1.63
CA PRO A 163 6.89 -12.56 -2.40
C PRO A 163 5.64 -13.04 -1.65
N MET A 164 4.58 -12.25 -1.69
CA MET A 164 3.28 -12.59 -1.12
C MET A 164 2.44 -13.37 -2.14
N GLY A 165 1.81 -14.46 -1.71
CA GLY A 165 0.77 -15.15 -2.49
C GLY A 165 -0.60 -14.51 -2.33
N THR A 166 -1.61 -15.02 -3.04
CA THR A 166 -2.96 -14.43 -3.04
C THR A 166 -3.57 -14.41 -1.63
N GLY A 167 -3.33 -15.45 -0.82
CA GLY A 167 -3.78 -15.51 0.58
C GLY A 167 -3.17 -14.38 1.42
N ASP A 168 -1.84 -14.20 1.36
CA ASP A 168 -1.15 -13.15 2.12
C ASP A 168 -1.66 -11.74 1.74
N VAL A 169 -1.89 -11.50 0.45
CA VAL A 169 -2.44 -10.21 -0.04
C VAL A 169 -3.89 -10.03 0.43
N LEU A 170 -4.69 -11.10 0.43
CA LEU A 170 -6.06 -11.06 0.92
C LEU A 170 -6.09 -10.69 2.40
N ASP A 171 -5.27 -11.35 3.22
CA ASP A 171 -5.13 -11.08 4.66
C ASP A 171 -4.75 -9.63 4.93
N LEU A 172 -3.80 -9.12 4.15
CA LEU A 172 -3.32 -7.75 4.24
C LEU A 172 -4.42 -6.72 3.94
N VAL A 173 -5.21 -6.92 2.89
CA VAL A 173 -6.27 -5.98 2.49
C VAL A 173 -7.47 -6.08 3.42
N CYS A 174 -7.93 -7.29 3.76
CA CYS A 174 -9.05 -7.50 4.66
C CYS A 174 -8.76 -6.89 6.03
N ALA A 175 -7.57 -7.17 6.58
CA ALA A 175 -7.16 -6.58 7.85
C ALA A 175 -7.20 -5.06 7.81
N ALA A 176 -6.85 -4.42 6.68
CA ALA A 176 -6.89 -2.96 6.55
C ALA A 176 -8.28 -2.38 6.84
N TYR A 177 -9.34 -2.96 6.28
CA TYR A 177 -10.71 -2.44 6.39
C TYR A 177 -11.50 -2.99 7.58
N ASN A 178 -11.19 -4.21 8.03
CA ASN A 178 -12.01 -4.96 8.97
C ASN A 178 -11.27 -5.33 10.26
N GLU A 179 -12.01 -5.68 11.31
CA GLU A 179 -11.44 -6.30 12.52
C GLU A 179 -11.12 -7.79 12.29
N ILE A 180 -11.63 -8.37 11.20
CA ILE A 180 -11.47 -9.77 10.83
C ILE A 180 -9.98 -10.11 10.72
N THR A 181 -9.50 -10.92 11.67
CA THR A 181 -8.13 -11.46 11.64
C THR A 181 -8.05 -12.87 11.07
N ASP A 182 -9.20 -13.50 10.81
CA ASP A 182 -9.31 -14.82 10.19
C ASP A 182 -10.09 -14.68 8.88
N THR A 183 -9.37 -14.77 7.78
CA THR A 183 -9.87 -14.60 6.42
C THR A 183 -10.27 -15.93 5.78
N ASP A 184 -10.32 -17.02 6.55
CA ASP A 184 -10.76 -18.32 6.05
C ASP A 184 -12.14 -18.20 5.40
N GLY A 185 -12.18 -18.44 4.09
CA GLY A 185 -13.40 -18.39 3.29
C GLY A 185 -13.75 -17.02 2.69
N VAL A 186 -13.01 -15.96 3.00
CA VAL A 186 -13.15 -14.65 2.32
C VAL A 186 -12.58 -14.76 0.90
N SER A 187 -13.34 -14.28 -0.07
CA SER A 187 -12.92 -14.25 -1.47
C SER A 187 -12.43 -12.87 -1.90
N TRP A 188 -11.60 -12.79 -2.94
CA TRP A 188 -11.06 -11.51 -3.42
C TRP A 188 -12.14 -10.42 -3.67
N PRO A 189 -13.32 -10.71 -4.26
CA PRO A 189 -14.36 -9.69 -4.43
C PRO A 189 -14.87 -9.06 -3.11
N GLU A 190 -14.62 -9.70 -1.97
CA GLU A 190 -15.09 -9.32 -0.63
C GLU A 190 -14.01 -8.64 0.21
N ILE A 191 -12.84 -8.30 -0.37
CA ILE A 191 -11.70 -7.70 0.36
C ILE A 191 -11.95 -6.26 0.82
N GLY A 192 -12.92 -5.58 0.22
CA GLY A 192 -13.32 -4.23 0.59
C GLY A 192 -14.25 -4.23 1.80
N PRO A 193 -14.55 -3.04 2.34
CA PRO A 193 -15.52 -2.93 3.42
C PRO A 193 -16.93 -3.28 2.93
N VAL A 194 -17.74 -3.86 3.81
CA VAL A 194 -19.17 -4.14 3.54
C VAL A 194 -19.93 -2.83 3.46
N GLU A 195 -19.71 -1.95 4.44
CA GLU A 195 -20.25 -0.59 4.45
C GLU A 195 -19.13 0.44 4.53
N SER A 196 -19.22 1.48 3.70
CA SER A 196 -18.33 2.63 3.82
C SER A 196 -19.08 3.95 3.64
N HIS A 197 -18.73 4.92 4.49
CA HIS A 197 -19.30 6.26 4.47
C HIS A 197 -18.20 7.31 4.49
N ARG A 198 -18.34 8.29 3.61
CA ARG A 198 -17.37 9.39 3.50
C ARG A 198 -17.89 10.61 4.21
N VAL A 199 -17.04 11.15 5.07
CA VAL A 199 -17.20 12.47 5.65
C VAL A 199 -16.00 13.29 5.23
N ARG A 200 -16.14 14.61 5.14
CA ARG A 200 -15.07 15.52 4.74
C ARG A 200 -13.72 15.25 5.41
N THR A 201 -13.74 14.80 6.66
CA THR A 201 -12.54 14.58 7.47
C THR A 201 -12.23 13.11 7.77
N LEU A 202 -13.08 12.17 7.36
CA LEU A 202 -13.03 10.76 7.77
C LEU A 202 -13.54 9.82 6.68
N LEU A 203 -12.98 8.62 6.64
CA LEU A 203 -13.58 7.44 6.03
C LEU A 203 -14.13 6.56 7.16
N CYS A 204 -15.43 6.37 7.24
CA CYS A 204 -16.02 5.33 8.06
C CYS A 204 -16.09 4.04 7.23
N HIS A 205 -15.65 2.92 7.78
CA HIS A 205 -15.67 1.62 7.13
C HIS A 205 -15.84 0.52 8.17
N ASP A 206 -16.78 -0.39 7.95
CA ASP A 206 -17.11 -1.49 8.88
C ASP A 206 -17.08 -1.04 10.36
N ASP A 207 -16.15 -1.56 11.16
CA ASP A 207 -16.03 -1.26 12.60
C ASP A 207 -15.13 -0.06 12.95
N PHE A 208 -14.59 0.61 11.93
CA PHE A 208 -13.53 1.60 12.06
C PHE A 208 -13.85 2.94 11.41
N VAL A 209 -13.11 3.93 11.86
CA VAL A 209 -13.01 5.24 11.23
C VAL A 209 -11.54 5.53 10.98
N SER A 210 -11.24 5.99 9.78
CA SER A 210 -9.89 6.31 9.34
C SER A 210 -9.78 7.75 8.88
N SER A 211 -8.65 8.37 9.15
CA SER A 211 -8.30 9.67 8.59
C SER A 211 -6.90 9.58 8.00
N SER A 212 -6.69 10.28 6.89
CA SER A 212 -5.47 10.20 6.10
C SER A 212 -4.90 11.60 5.85
N TRP A 213 -3.58 11.69 5.85
CA TRP A 213 -2.82 12.89 5.57
C TRP A 213 -1.78 12.59 4.51
N LEU A 214 -1.59 13.52 3.61
CA LEU A 214 -0.48 13.55 2.66
C LEU A 214 0.75 14.11 3.35
N ILE A 215 1.91 13.54 3.03
CA ILE A 215 3.22 13.97 3.49
C ILE A 215 4.01 14.45 2.28
N SER A 216 4.52 15.67 2.34
CA SER A 216 5.29 16.26 1.25
C SER A 216 6.64 15.51 1.06
N PRO A 217 7.09 15.25 -0.17
CA PRO A 217 8.27 14.42 -0.43
C PRO A 217 9.56 14.96 0.20
N HIS A 218 9.69 16.28 0.28
CA HIS A 218 10.87 16.97 0.80
C HIS A 218 11.04 16.87 2.33
N VAL A 219 9.99 16.47 3.07
CA VAL A 219 10.06 16.31 4.54
C VAL A 219 10.27 14.86 4.98
N LEU A 220 10.26 13.89 4.05
CA LEU A 220 10.40 12.46 4.34
C LEU A 220 11.87 12.06 4.51
N ASP A 221 12.63 12.74 5.37
CA ASP A 221 13.97 12.28 5.74
C ASP A 221 13.93 11.16 6.78
N ALA A 222 15.10 10.60 7.10
CA ALA A 222 15.21 9.46 8.02
C ALA A 222 14.67 9.78 9.42
N GLU A 223 14.84 11.01 9.92
CA GLU A 223 14.36 11.42 11.26
C GLU A 223 12.83 11.45 11.28
N VAL A 224 12.21 12.14 10.31
CA VAL A 224 10.75 12.19 10.18
C VAL A 224 10.17 10.79 10.00
N LEU A 225 10.78 9.97 9.15
CA LEU A 225 10.32 8.61 8.89
C LEU A 225 10.40 7.72 10.12
N GLN A 226 11.51 7.74 10.87
CA GLN A 226 11.67 6.98 12.11
C GLN A 226 10.57 7.33 13.11
N THR A 227 10.28 8.62 13.30
CA THR A 227 9.20 9.06 14.21
C THR A 227 7.82 8.63 13.71
N LEU A 228 7.54 8.75 12.41
CA LEU A 228 6.23 8.40 11.85
C LEU A 228 5.93 6.89 11.93
N ILE A 229 6.94 6.04 11.75
CA ILE A 229 6.75 4.57 11.75
C ILE A 229 6.86 3.94 13.14
N ALA A 230 7.42 4.66 14.13
CA ALA A 230 7.55 4.16 15.49
C ALA A 230 6.18 3.83 16.11
N PRO A 231 6.02 2.69 16.82
CA PRO A 231 4.81 2.39 17.58
C PRO A 231 4.39 3.52 18.51
N ALA A 232 3.08 3.75 18.68
CA ALA A 232 2.56 4.78 19.57
C ALA A 232 1.25 4.34 20.22
N ALA A 233 1.19 4.36 21.55
CA ALA A 233 0.00 3.94 22.31
C ALA A 233 -1.23 4.80 22.03
N LEU A 234 -1.06 6.11 21.78
CA LEU A 234 -2.19 7.00 21.49
C LEU A 234 -2.69 6.91 20.04
N VAL A 235 -1.93 6.25 19.15
CA VAL A 235 -2.35 5.95 17.77
C VAL A 235 -1.91 4.52 17.44
N PRO A 236 -2.51 3.49 18.08
CA PRO A 236 -2.01 2.12 17.98
C PRO A 236 -2.01 1.61 16.55
N ARG A 237 -3.07 1.97 15.82
CA ARG A 237 -3.23 1.63 14.42
C ARG A 237 -2.92 2.82 13.51
N LYS A 238 -1.74 2.81 12.91
CA LYS A 238 -1.35 3.77 11.87
C LYS A 238 -0.61 3.09 10.75
N ARG A 239 -0.82 3.60 9.54
CA ARG A 239 -0.14 3.16 8.32
C ARG A 239 0.61 4.34 7.71
N VAL A 240 1.89 4.17 7.46
CA VAL A 240 2.75 5.12 6.75
C VAL A 240 3.16 4.48 5.44
N THR A 241 2.91 5.19 4.35
CA THR A 241 3.21 4.74 3.00
C THR A 241 4.05 5.80 2.30
N VAL A 242 5.14 5.40 1.66
CA VAL A 242 5.92 6.28 0.77
C VAL A 242 5.87 5.72 -0.63
N THR A 243 5.40 6.55 -1.55
CA THR A 243 5.27 6.21 -2.96
C THR A 243 6.44 6.80 -3.73
N TYR A 244 7.07 5.95 -4.53
CA TYR A 244 8.08 6.30 -5.51
C TYR A 244 7.48 6.13 -6.91
N ARG A 245 7.85 7.02 -7.83
CA ARG A 245 7.36 7.03 -9.21
C ARG A 245 8.53 7.08 -10.16
N SER A 246 8.40 6.38 -11.28
CA SER A 246 9.41 6.40 -12.33
C SER A 246 9.58 7.81 -12.89
N THR A 247 10.83 8.26 -13.00
CA THR A 247 11.18 9.47 -13.72
C THR A 247 10.94 9.25 -15.20
N ARG A 248 9.97 9.99 -15.74
CA ARG A 248 9.71 10.03 -17.17
C ARG A 248 10.45 11.22 -17.76
N LEU A 249 11.07 11.02 -18.92
CA LEU A 249 11.45 12.14 -19.76
C LEU A 249 10.19 12.95 -20.09
N SER A 250 10.34 14.27 -20.17
CA SER A 250 9.26 15.12 -20.65
C SER A 250 8.86 14.61 -22.05
N PRO A 251 7.55 14.48 -22.35
CA PRO A 251 7.09 14.11 -23.69
C PRO A 251 7.46 15.15 -24.76
N GLU A 252 7.97 16.32 -24.35
CA GLU A 252 8.46 17.38 -25.23
C GLU A 252 9.90 17.14 -25.72
N ILE A 253 10.65 16.22 -25.11
CA ILE A 253 12.01 15.89 -25.53
C ILE A 253 11.94 14.99 -26.76
N ASP A 254 12.62 15.39 -27.82
CA ASP A 254 12.72 14.60 -29.06
C ASP A 254 13.37 13.23 -28.76
N PRO A 255 12.82 12.11 -29.25
CA PRO A 255 13.43 10.79 -29.08
C PRO A 255 14.89 10.70 -29.55
N ASP A 256 15.28 11.51 -30.53
CA ASP A 256 16.65 11.57 -31.06
C ASP A 256 17.55 12.55 -30.28
N ASP A 257 17.03 13.25 -29.26
CA ASP A 257 17.81 14.14 -28.41
C ASP A 257 18.86 13.33 -27.60
N PRO A 258 20.13 13.77 -27.54
CA PRO A 258 21.16 13.10 -26.76
C PRO A 258 20.80 12.89 -25.28
N SER A 259 19.96 13.76 -24.70
CA SER A 259 19.44 13.61 -23.33
C SER A 259 18.49 12.43 -23.18
N ALA A 260 17.74 12.07 -24.23
CA ALA A 260 16.89 10.88 -24.23
C ALA A 260 17.73 9.59 -24.17
N LEU A 261 18.88 9.58 -24.86
CA LEU A 261 19.84 8.47 -24.84
C LEU A 261 20.61 8.34 -23.51
N LEU A 262 20.68 9.39 -22.71
CA LEU A 262 21.37 9.42 -21.41
C LEU A 262 20.43 9.22 -20.22
N HIS A 263 19.12 9.30 -20.43
CA HIS A 263 18.14 9.12 -19.36
C HIS A 263 18.10 7.68 -18.89
N THR A 264 18.42 7.48 -17.60
CA THR A 264 18.22 6.19 -16.94
C THR A 264 17.01 6.32 -16.02
N PRO A 265 15.90 5.62 -16.34
CA PRO A 265 14.72 5.67 -15.49
C PRO A 265 15.07 5.15 -14.10
N HIS A 266 14.63 5.87 -13.09
CA HIS A 266 14.74 5.50 -11.69
C HIS A 266 13.49 5.95 -10.97
N LEU A 267 13.20 5.36 -9.82
CA LEU A 267 12.03 5.75 -9.05
C LEU A 267 12.40 6.89 -8.12
N GLU A 268 11.81 8.06 -8.31
CA GLU A 268 11.93 9.19 -7.38
C GLU A 268 10.79 9.21 -6.38
N ARG A 269 11.09 9.65 -5.16
CA ARG A 269 10.08 9.80 -4.11
C ARG A 269 9.03 10.85 -4.51
N PHE A 270 7.80 10.40 -4.69
CA PHE A 270 6.66 11.25 -5.05
C PHE A 270 6.01 11.90 -3.82
N GLY A 271 5.90 11.17 -2.72
CA GLY A 271 5.29 11.67 -1.48
C GLY A 271 4.96 10.53 -0.53
N GLY A 272 4.29 10.88 0.57
CA GLY A 272 3.83 9.90 1.54
C GLY A 272 2.38 10.07 1.93
N ILE A 273 1.82 9.03 2.55
CA ILE A 273 0.50 9.01 3.16
C ILE A 273 0.68 8.47 4.57
N ILE A 274 0.13 9.16 5.58
CA ILE A 274 -0.10 8.57 6.89
C ILE A 274 -1.61 8.44 7.10
N THR A 275 -2.05 7.28 7.52
CA THR A 275 -3.44 7.01 7.90
C THR A 275 -3.47 6.57 9.36
N ALA A 276 -4.31 7.21 10.16
CA ALA A 276 -4.66 6.75 11.49
C ALA A 276 -6.05 6.11 11.43
N THR A 277 -6.20 4.95 12.07
CA THR A 277 -7.46 4.22 12.14
C THR A 277 -7.83 4.07 13.60
N GLU A 278 -9.08 4.30 13.94
CA GLU A 278 -9.63 4.11 15.28
C GLU A 278 -10.96 3.35 15.22
N PRO A 279 -11.35 2.63 16.28
CA PRO A 279 -12.67 2.06 16.42
C PRO A 279 -13.74 3.14 16.37
N PHE A 280 -14.94 2.74 15.95
CA PHE A 280 -16.09 3.63 15.91
C PHE A 280 -16.32 4.34 17.26
N GLY A 281 -16.67 5.63 17.21
CA GLY A 281 -16.84 6.48 18.39
C GLY A 281 -15.59 7.23 18.85
N ARG A 282 -14.41 6.90 18.31
CA ARG A 282 -13.18 7.69 18.49
C ARG A 282 -12.84 8.49 17.25
N THR A 283 -12.19 9.64 17.42
CA THR A 283 -11.75 10.47 16.29
C THR A 283 -10.28 10.17 15.99
N PRO A 284 -9.94 9.64 14.80
CA PRO A 284 -8.55 9.43 14.41
C PRO A 284 -7.76 10.73 14.41
N THR A 285 -6.61 10.70 15.05
CA THR A 285 -5.65 11.80 15.11
C THR A 285 -4.23 11.28 14.87
N ILE A 286 -3.36 12.16 14.40
CA ILE A 286 -1.91 11.93 14.32
C ILE A 286 -1.14 12.88 15.23
N GLU A 287 -1.83 13.73 16.01
CA GLU A 287 -1.19 14.70 16.91
C GLU A 287 -0.11 14.07 17.80
N PRO A 288 -0.36 12.93 18.48
CA PRO A 288 0.64 12.27 19.32
C PRO A 288 1.93 11.88 18.59
N VAL A 289 1.84 11.58 17.29
CA VAL A 289 3.00 11.24 16.45
C VAL A 289 3.65 12.52 15.93
N THR A 290 2.85 13.50 15.50
CA THR A 290 3.37 14.75 14.93
C THR A 290 4.03 15.67 15.96
N ASP A 291 3.69 15.56 17.24
CA ASP A 291 4.36 16.32 18.30
C ASP A 291 5.82 15.92 18.48
N GLY A 292 6.18 14.69 18.12
CA GLY A 292 7.57 14.22 18.08
C GLY A 292 8.33 14.63 16.82
N LEU A 293 7.70 15.30 15.86
CA LEU A 293 8.36 15.71 14.62
C LEU A 293 9.02 17.09 14.74
N PRO A 294 10.13 17.31 14.02
CA PRO A 294 10.65 18.66 13.83
C PRO A 294 9.63 19.55 13.10
N LEU A 295 9.75 20.86 13.26
CA LEU A 295 8.78 21.83 12.73
C LEU A 295 8.55 21.68 11.22
N TYR A 296 9.61 21.49 10.44
CA TYR A 296 9.49 21.30 8.99
C TYR A 296 8.72 20.03 8.65
N GLY A 297 8.90 18.95 9.43
CA GLY A 297 8.14 17.71 9.31
C GLY A 297 6.66 17.98 9.48
N ARG A 298 6.27 18.64 10.58
CA ARG A 298 4.85 19.01 10.85
C ARG A 298 4.23 19.85 9.74
N LEU A 299 4.96 20.84 9.21
CA LEU A 299 4.49 21.71 8.12
C LEU A 299 4.32 20.97 6.78
N GLY A 300 4.98 19.83 6.62
CA GLY A 300 4.88 18.99 5.42
C GLY A 300 3.64 18.10 5.36
N LEU A 301 2.86 17.99 6.44
CA LEU A 301 1.65 17.17 6.50
C LEU A 301 0.39 17.98 6.12
N ARG A 302 -0.49 17.36 5.33
CA ARG A 302 -1.76 17.96 4.91
C ARG A 302 -2.89 16.95 5.01
N LYS A 303 -3.97 17.29 5.69
CA LYS A 303 -5.14 16.41 5.81
C LYS A 303 -5.78 16.19 4.43
N GLY A 304 -6.10 14.94 4.13
CA GLY A 304 -6.68 14.51 2.86
C GLY A 304 -8.19 14.74 2.77
N TYR A 305 -8.64 15.98 3.02
CA TYR A 305 -10.07 16.32 3.00
C TYR A 305 -10.76 15.79 1.74
N ASP A 306 -11.95 15.21 1.93
CA ASP A 306 -12.82 14.65 0.88
C ASP A 306 -12.22 13.48 0.05
N ARG A 307 -10.98 13.07 0.35
CA ARG A 307 -10.21 12.05 -0.40
C ARG A 307 -9.73 10.91 0.49
N HIS A 308 -10.41 10.67 1.61
CA HIS A 308 -9.98 9.68 2.59
C HIS A 308 -10.04 8.23 2.05
N ALA A 309 -11.01 7.87 1.21
CA ALA A 309 -11.11 6.49 0.72
C ALA A 309 -10.02 6.14 -0.30
N GLU A 310 -9.76 7.02 -1.26
CA GLU A 310 -8.67 6.86 -2.23
C GLU A 310 -7.28 6.91 -1.57
N LEU A 311 -7.07 7.82 -0.60
CA LEU A 311 -5.82 7.89 0.16
C LEU A 311 -5.63 6.67 1.05
N PHE A 312 -6.71 6.17 1.65
CA PHE A 312 -6.69 4.92 2.41
C PHE A 312 -6.28 3.75 1.52
N ALA A 313 -6.95 3.58 0.37
CA ALA A 313 -6.67 2.50 -0.58
C ALA A 313 -5.25 2.58 -1.16
N ALA A 314 -4.78 3.79 -1.54
CA ALA A 314 -3.40 4.03 -1.95
C ALA A 314 -2.41 3.73 -0.82
N GLY A 315 -2.77 4.07 0.42
CA GLY A 315 -2.00 3.76 1.62
C GLY A 315 -1.84 2.25 1.86
N VAL A 316 -2.82 1.41 1.54
CA VAL A 316 -2.67 -0.06 1.63
C VAL A 316 -1.54 -0.56 0.74
N GLY A 317 -1.25 0.14 -0.37
CA GLY A 317 -0.11 -0.15 -1.23
C GLY A 317 -0.32 -1.38 -2.12
N ILE A 318 -1.55 -1.70 -2.52
CA ILE A 318 -1.84 -2.85 -3.40
C ILE A 318 -1.84 -2.49 -4.89
N GLY A 319 -1.01 -1.52 -5.28
CA GLY A 319 -0.92 -1.04 -6.66
C GLY A 319 -1.90 0.08 -7.01
N VAL A 320 -2.56 0.68 -6.01
CA VAL A 320 -3.35 1.91 -6.18
C VAL A 320 -2.42 3.12 -6.21
N LEU A 321 -2.31 3.74 -7.37
CA LEU A 321 -1.32 4.73 -7.75
C LEU A 321 -2.01 6.05 -8.09
N LEU A 322 -2.15 6.95 -7.11
CA LEU A 322 -2.82 8.24 -7.33
C LEU A 322 -2.02 9.15 -8.30
N PRO A 323 -2.67 9.92 -9.20
CA PRO A 323 -4.12 10.00 -9.48
C PRO A 323 -4.63 8.98 -10.52
N GLU A 324 -3.80 8.05 -10.98
CA GLU A 324 -4.10 7.13 -12.09
C GLU A 324 -5.27 6.18 -11.78
N HIS A 325 -5.58 5.98 -10.48
CA HIS A 325 -6.61 5.05 -10.00
C HIS A 325 -7.70 5.70 -9.16
N SER A 326 -7.61 7.01 -8.89
CA SER A 326 -8.66 7.72 -8.16
C SER A 326 -9.84 7.99 -9.06
N ASP A 327 -11.04 7.79 -8.55
CA ASP A 327 -12.26 8.31 -9.16
C ASP A 327 -12.40 9.81 -8.87
N ILE A 328 -12.59 10.64 -9.90
CA ILE A 328 -12.76 12.12 -9.78
C ILE A 328 -14.24 12.46 -9.54
N THR A 329 -14.96 11.64 -8.77
CA THR A 329 -16.37 11.93 -8.49
C THR A 329 -16.49 13.05 -7.45
N ASP A 330 -16.64 14.25 -7.99
CA ASP A 330 -16.88 15.53 -7.32
C ASP A 330 -18.31 15.60 -6.75
N GLU A 331 -18.78 14.56 -6.06
CA GLU A 331 -20.04 14.63 -5.33
C GLU A 331 -19.78 15.27 -3.96
N PRO A 332 -20.16 16.56 -3.75
CA PRO A 332 -20.22 17.10 -2.40
C PRO A 332 -21.26 16.30 -1.63
N THR A 333 -20.81 15.43 -0.74
CA THR A 333 -21.70 14.70 0.17
C THR A 333 -22.35 15.72 1.09
N ARG A 334 -23.53 16.20 0.68
CA ARG A 334 -24.40 16.99 1.54
C ARG A 334 -24.69 16.14 2.77
N HIS A 335 -24.16 16.56 3.91
CA HIS A 335 -24.52 16.05 5.22
C HIS A 335 -26.04 16.05 5.36
N ARG A 336 -26.69 14.90 5.14
CA ARG A 336 -28.03 14.69 5.68
C ARG A 336 -27.84 14.46 7.17
N HIS A 337 -27.89 15.55 7.93
CA HIS A 337 -28.23 15.46 9.34
C HIS A 337 -29.54 14.67 9.43
N ARG A 338 -29.44 13.43 9.89
CA ARG A 338 -30.60 12.65 10.31
C ARG A 338 -31.16 13.43 11.50
N ARG A 339 -32.17 14.28 11.25
CA ARG A 339 -32.97 14.84 12.34
C ARG A 339 -33.52 13.62 13.09
N ALA A 340 -33.21 13.53 14.38
CA ALA A 340 -33.92 12.66 15.27
C ALA A 340 -35.41 12.99 15.08
N ALA A 341 -36.19 11.98 14.67
CA ALA A 341 -37.64 12.09 14.68
C ALA A 341 -38.07 11.87 16.14
N ASP A 342 -38.99 12.73 16.56
CA ASP A 342 -39.73 12.67 17.83
C ASP A 342 -40.43 11.32 18.04
#